data_AF-A0A7X8R7Q9-F1
#
_entry.id   AF-A0A7X8R7Q9-F1
#
_cell.length_a   1.000
_cell.length_b   1.000
_cell.length_c   1.000
_cell.angle_alpha   90.00
_cell.angle_beta   90.00
_cell.angle_gamma   90.00
#
_symmetry.space_group_name_H-M   'P 1'
#
loop_
_entity.id
_entity.type
_entity.pdbx_description
1 polymer ?
#
loop_
_entity_poly.entity_id
_entity_poly.type
_entity_poly.pdbx_seq_one_letter_code
_entity_poly.pdbx_strand_id
1 'polypeptide(L)'
;MNCSRRRFLHSSAFLALGAGLACRRTERPWNGFRYAMCNEAMHGMAWEEQCRLVAEAGFTGIEIAPFTLVKAGVEELTPVHRREMVRAMRDHGLSCAGLHWLLVAPPAGLHCTANDAAVRSRTWSYVHRLID
;
A
#
# COMPACT_ATOMS: atom_id res chain seq x y z
N MET A 1 -25.95 2.54 -7.06
CA MET A 1 -25.84 1.19 -6.44
C MET A 1 -24.39 0.99 -6.03
N ASN A 2 -24.09 1.12 -4.74
CA ASN A 2 -22.70 1.07 -4.24
C ASN A 2 -22.39 -0.35 -3.73
N CYS A 3 -21.93 -1.22 -4.64
CA CYS A 3 -21.61 -2.61 -4.32
C CYS A 3 -20.19 -2.68 -3.75
N SER A 4 -20.05 -2.49 -2.43
CA SER A 4 -18.78 -2.75 -1.75
C SER A 4 -18.69 -4.24 -1.39
N ARG A 5 -17.53 -4.86 -1.67
CA ARG A 5 -17.21 -6.26 -1.29
C ARG A 5 -17.54 -6.56 0.17
N ARG A 6 -17.38 -5.54 1.04
CA ARG A 6 -17.67 -5.62 2.48
C ARG A 6 -19.16 -5.86 2.76
N ARG A 7 -20.06 -5.21 2.02
CA ARG A 7 -21.52 -5.42 2.16
C ARG A 7 -21.91 -6.82 1.70
N PHE A 8 -21.34 -7.29 0.60
CA PHE A 8 -21.62 -8.63 0.06
C PHE A 8 -21.25 -9.75 1.04
N LEU A 9 -20.05 -9.67 1.64
CA LEU A 9 -19.59 -10.67 2.62
C LEU A 9 -20.38 -10.64 3.94
N HIS A 10 -20.82 -9.47 4.39
CA HIS A 10 -21.65 -9.38 5.60
C HIS A 10 -23.06 -9.97 5.41
N SER A 11 -23.66 -9.82 4.22
CA SER A 11 -25.01 -10.31 3.95
C SER A 11 -25.11 -11.84 3.79
N SER A 12 -23.99 -12.54 3.60
CA SER A 12 -23.96 -13.98 3.27
C SER A 12 -23.64 -14.90 4.46
N ALA A 13 -23.36 -14.36 5.66
CA ALA A 13 -22.87 -15.13 6.81
C ALA A 13 -23.94 -15.86 7.66
N PHE A 14 -25.23 -15.83 7.31
CA PHE A 14 -26.33 -16.24 8.22
C PHE A 14 -26.88 -17.69 8.06
N LEU A 15 -26.22 -18.60 7.33
CA LEU A 15 -26.86 -19.87 6.90
C LEU A 15 -26.12 -21.19 7.22
N ALA A 16 -25.45 -21.33 8.37
CA ALA A 16 -24.93 -22.64 8.79
C ALA A 16 -24.99 -22.87 10.31
N LEU A 17 -26.08 -23.47 10.79
CA LEU A 17 -26.17 -24.13 12.10
C LEU A 17 -26.40 -25.63 11.85
N GLY A 18 -25.36 -26.45 12.07
CA GLY A 18 -25.43 -27.91 12.02
C GLY A 18 -24.44 -28.51 13.00
N ALA A 19 -24.93 -29.33 13.92
CA ALA A 19 -24.21 -29.92 15.04
C ALA A 19 -23.25 -31.06 14.60
N GLY A 20 -22.09 -31.18 15.28
CA GLY A 20 -21.31 -32.43 15.27
C GLY A 20 -19.80 -32.30 15.48
N LEU A 21 -19.30 -33.06 16.47
CA LEU A 21 -17.91 -33.44 16.78
C LEU A 21 -16.93 -32.36 17.27
N ALA A 22 -16.67 -32.41 18.58
CA ALA A 22 -15.55 -31.75 19.25
C ALA A 22 -14.21 -32.44 18.92
N CYS A 23 -13.72 -32.25 17.70
CA CYS A 23 -12.28 -32.28 17.46
C CYS A 23 -11.73 -31.00 18.09
N ARG A 24 -10.91 -31.09 19.15
CA ARG A 24 -10.12 -29.94 19.62
C ARG A 24 -9.06 -29.64 18.57
N ARG A 25 -9.49 -28.95 17.52
CA ARG A 25 -8.63 -28.29 16.54
C ARG A 25 -7.91 -27.20 17.32
N THR A 26 -6.64 -27.40 17.62
CA THR A 26 -5.72 -26.32 18.03
C THR A 26 -5.39 -25.45 16.82
N GLU A 27 -6.42 -25.09 16.05
CA GLU A 27 -6.25 -24.18 14.94
C GLU A 27 -6.43 -22.77 15.47
N ARG A 28 -5.38 -21.97 15.34
CA ARG A 28 -5.55 -20.53 15.46
C ARG A 28 -6.64 -20.14 14.45
N PRO A 29 -7.72 -19.49 14.88
CA PRO A 29 -8.75 -19.05 13.95
C PRO A 29 -8.07 -18.20 12.88
N TRP A 30 -8.33 -18.50 11.61
CA TRP A 30 -7.78 -17.73 10.51
C TRP A 30 -8.48 -16.38 10.45
N ASN A 31 -7.72 -15.29 10.52
CA ASN A 31 -8.24 -13.92 10.55
C ASN A 31 -8.62 -13.40 9.15
N GLY A 32 -8.60 -14.26 8.12
CA GLY A 32 -8.75 -13.89 6.73
C GLY A 32 -7.45 -13.45 6.05
N PHE A 33 -7.51 -13.25 4.73
CA PHE A 33 -6.43 -12.62 3.97
C PHE A 33 -6.44 -11.11 4.19
N ARG A 34 -5.24 -10.53 4.35
CA ARG A 34 -5.05 -9.07 4.32
C ARG A 34 -4.80 -8.65 2.88
N TYR A 35 -5.65 -7.78 2.36
CA TYR A 35 -5.54 -7.27 1.00
C TYR A 35 -5.08 -5.81 1.01
N ALA A 36 -4.21 -5.47 0.08
CA ALA A 36 -3.78 -4.12 -0.21
C ALA A 36 -3.99 -3.78 -1.68
N MET A 37 -4.04 -2.48 -1.98
CA MET A 37 -4.06 -1.97 -3.35
C MET A 37 -2.87 -1.05 -3.56
N CYS A 38 -2.23 -1.16 -4.70
CA CYS A 38 -1.16 -0.23 -5.08
C CYS A 38 -1.74 1.10 -5.55
N ASN A 39 -1.14 2.21 -5.11
CA ASN A 39 -1.57 3.57 -5.46
C ASN A 39 -1.27 3.97 -6.93
N GLU A 40 -0.37 3.25 -7.62
CA GLU A 40 -0.03 3.47 -9.03
C GLU A 40 -1.24 3.47 -9.95
N ALA A 41 -2.21 2.60 -9.69
CA ALA A 41 -3.43 2.53 -10.49
C ALA A 41 -4.30 3.81 -10.44
N MET A 42 -3.97 4.76 -9.54
CA MET A 42 -4.61 6.06 -9.41
C MET A 42 -3.61 7.22 -9.66
N HIS A 43 -2.55 6.97 -10.43
CA HIS A 43 -1.58 7.99 -10.80
C HIS A 43 -2.27 9.25 -11.35
N GLY A 44 -1.85 10.42 -10.87
CA GLY A 44 -2.43 11.72 -11.24
C GLY A 44 -3.58 12.21 -10.35
N MET A 45 -4.12 11.36 -9.46
CA MET A 45 -5.09 11.78 -8.45
C MET A 45 -4.41 12.34 -7.20
N ALA A 46 -5.11 13.18 -6.44
CA ALA A 46 -4.64 13.63 -5.13
C ALA A 46 -4.54 12.45 -4.14
N TRP A 47 -3.50 12.44 -3.28
CA TRP A 47 -3.24 11.32 -2.36
C TRP A 47 -4.44 10.95 -1.47
N GLU A 48 -5.14 11.95 -0.94
CA GLU A 48 -6.35 11.75 -0.11
C GLU A 48 -7.45 11.00 -0.87
N GLU A 49 -7.64 11.35 -2.14
CA GLU A 49 -8.64 10.72 -3.01
C GLU A 49 -8.27 9.26 -3.31
N GLN A 50 -6.96 8.99 -3.52
CA GLN A 50 -6.47 7.61 -3.66
C GLN A 50 -6.79 6.79 -2.40
N CYS A 51 -6.51 7.33 -1.22
CA CYS A 51 -6.81 6.67 0.06
C CYS A 51 -8.31 6.38 0.21
N ARG A 52 -9.17 7.37 -0.07
CA ARG A 52 -10.63 7.21 -0.03
C ARG A 52 -11.11 6.09 -0.94
N LEU A 53 -10.67 6.08 -2.21
CA LEU A 53 -11.08 5.07 -3.19
C LEU A 53 -10.64 3.65 -2.78
N VAL A 54 -9.42 3.50 -2.29
CA VAL A 54 -8.89 2.21 -1.83
C VAL A 54 -9.70 1.69 -0.63
N ALA A 55 -10.04 2.56 0.32
CA ALA A 55 -10.87 2.20 1.47
C ALA A 55 -12.30 1.83 1.08
N GLU A 56 -12.94 2.58 0.18
CA GLU A 56 -14.30 2.31 -0.32
C GLU A 56 -14.39 0.97 -1.07
N ALA A 57 -13.33 0.62 -1.80
CA ALA A 57 -13.17 -0.68 -2.47
C ALA A 57 -13.02 -1.86 -1.48
N GLY A 58 -12.78 -1.57 -0.18
CA GLY A 58 -12.75 -2.55 0.89
C GLY A 58 -11.36 -3.11 1.21
N PHE A 59 -10.29 -2.45 0.74
CA PHE A 59 -8.92 -2.77 1.14
C PHE A 59 -8.60 -2.15 2.51
N THR A 60 -7.65 -2.75 3.22
CA THR A 60 -7.16 -2.25 4.52
C THR A 60 -5.67 -1.89 4.47
N GLY A 61 -5.06 -2.05 3.31
CA GLY A 61 -3.68 -1.67 3.04
C GLY A 61 -3.56 -0.93 1.71
N ILE A 62 -2.56 -0.06 1.62
CA ILE A 62 -2.14 0.59 0.39
C ILE A 62 -0.62 0.41 0.22
N GLU A 63 -0.20 0.01 -0.98
CA GLU A 63 1.21 -0.01 -1.37
C GLU A 63 1.54 1.29 -2.11
N ILE A 64 2.70 1.89 -1.79
CA ILE A 64 3.07 3.22 -2.29
C ILE A 64 4.16 3.09 -3.35
N ALA A 65 3.89 3.62 -4.54
CA ALA A 65 4.81 3.85 -5.64
C ALA A 65 5.23 5.33 -5.63
N PRO A 66 6.42 5.68 -5.09
CA PRO A 66 6.79 7.09 -4.92
C PRO A 66 6.86 7.86 -6.24
N PHE A 67 7.15 7.18 -7.36
CA PHE A 67 7.21 7.80 -8.68
C PHE A 67 5.89 8.46 -9.10
N THR A 68 4.76 8.07 -8.51
CA THR A 68 3.45 8.66 -8.83
C THR A 68 3.19 9.96 -8.07
N LEU A 69 4.04 10.27 -7.08
CA LEU A 69 3.83 11.34 -6.10
C LEU A 69 4.87 12.47 -6.22
N VAL A 70 5.89 12.30 -7.06
CA VAL A 70 7.02 13.22 -7.17
C VAL A 70 7.31 13.55 -8.63
N LYS A 71 7.96 14.70 -8.87
CA LYS A 71 8.34 15.13 -10.23
C LYS A 71 9.83 15.00 -10.51
N ALA A 72 10.68 15.29 -9.54
CA ALA A 72 12.13 15.31 -9.62
C ALA A 72 12.80 14.31 -8.68
N GLY A 73 12.19 13.98 -7.54
CA GLY A 73 12.70 12.95 -6.64
C GLY A 73 11.94 12.79 -5.33
N VAL A 74 12.24 11.72 -4.59
CA VAL A 74 11.61 11.37 -3.31
C VAL A 74 11.86 12.35 -2.18
N GLU A 75 12.83 13.25 -2.37
CA GLU A 75 13.15 14.36 -1.48
C GLU A 75 12.01 15.41 -1.46
N GLU A 76 11.14 15.44 -2.47
CA GLU A 76 9.90 16.23 -2.46
C GLU A 76 8.94 15.76 -1.36
N LEU A 77 8.97 14.47 -1.02
CA LEU A 77 8.22 13.91 0.09
C LEU A 77 8.96 14.19 1.40
N THR A 78 8.94 15.45 1.82
CA THR A 78 9.56 15.89 3.08
C THR A 78 9.01 15.12 4.28
N PRO A 79 9.70 15.13 5.44
CA PRO A 79 9.18 14.48 6.65
C PRO A 79 7.79 14.96 7.08
N VAL A 80 7.46 16.23 6.83
CA VAL A 80 6.12 16.79 7.08
C VAL A 80 5.11 16.16 6.13
N HIS A 81 5.39 16.16 4.83
CA HIS A 81 4.51 15.59 3.82
C HIS A 81 4.26 14.09 4.05
N ARG A 82 5.30 13.33 4.43
CA ARG A 82 5.17 11.91 4.80
C ARG A 82 4.24 11.71 5.99
N ARG A 83 4.30 12.57 7.01
CA ARG A 83 3.37 12.51 8.14
C ARG A 83 1.93 12.81 7.72
N GLU A 84 1.74 13.76 6.82
CA GLU A 84 0.41 14.07 6.25
C GLU A 84 -0.13 12.89 5.44
N MET A 85 0.70 12.26 4.60
CA MET A 85 0.34 11.07 3.85
C MET A 85 -0.06 9.91 4.77
N VAL A 86 0.70 9.66 5.83
CA VAL A 86 0.39 8.62 6.83
C VAL A 86 -0.90 8.95 7.58
N ARG A 87 -1.13 10.24 7.90
CA ARG A 87 -2.39 10.68 8.52
C ARG A 87 -3.57 10.41 7.61
N ALA A 88 -3.50 10.82 6.35
CA ALA A 88 -4.52 10.54 5.33
C ALA A 88 -4.87 9.04 5.27
N MET A 89 -3.86 8.17 5.18
CA MET A 89 -4.07 6.73 5.20
C MET A 89 -4.83 6.27 6.45
N ARG A 90 -4.40 6.73 7.63
CA ARG A 90 -5.02 6.36 8.91
C ARG A 90 -6.46 6.86 9.03
N ASP A 91 -6.74 8.07 8.56
CA ASP A 91 -8.08 8.66 8.58
C ASP A 91 -9.05 7.85 7.71
N HIS A 92 -8.56 7.15 6.68
CA HIS A 92 -9.32 6.18 5.86
C HIS A 92 -9.23 4.71 6.33
N GLY A 93 -8.60 4.44 7.48
CA GLY A 93 -8.45 3.08 8.00
C GLY A 93 -7.48 2.19 7.22
N LEU A 94 -6.56 2.78 6.46
CA LEU A 94 -5.54 2.10 5.68
C LEU A 94 -4.22 1.99 6.46
N SER A 95 -3.51 0.90 6.21
CA SER A 95 -2.12 0.69 6.64
C SER A 95 -1.16 0.74 5.45
N CYS A 96 0.09 1.12 5.69
CA CYS A 96 1.13 0.99 4.67
C CYS A 96 1.47 -0.49 4.52
N ALA A 97 1.19 -1.05 3.34
CA ALA A 97 1.47 -2.44 3.05
C ALA A 97 2.90 -2.64 2.52
N GLY A 98 3.47 -1.62 1.89
CA GLY A 98 4.82 -1.67 1.33
C GLY A 98 5.11 -0.49 0.41
N LEU A 99 6.34 -0.46 -0.10
CA LEU A 99 6.79 0.45 -1.15
C LEU A 99 7.20 -0.36 -2.39
N HIS A 100 6.98 0.17 -3.58
CA HIS A 100 7.42 -0.47 -4.82
C HIS A 100 7.78 0.55 -5.91
N TRP A 101 8.31 0.08 -7.04
CA TRP A 101 8.83 0.92 -8.13
C TRP A 101 9.86 1.98 -7.71
N LEU A 102 10.64 1.67 -6.67
CA LEU A 102 11.54 2.61 -6.00
C LEU A 102 12.56 3.24 -6.95
N LEU A 103 13.07 2.50 -7.94
CA LEU A 103 14.13 2.97 -8.84
C LEU A 103 13.61 3.49 -10.18
N VAL A 104 12.30 3.43 -10.41
CA VAL A 104 11.65 4.04 -11.59
C VAL A 104 11.32 5.50 -11.34
N ALA A 105 11.18 5.89 -10.08
CA ALA A 105 11.02 7.27 -9.69
C ALA A 105 12.18 8.14 -10.20
N PRO A 106 11.90 9.39 -10.61
CA PRO A 106 12.94 10.36 -10.90
C PRO A 106 13.97 10.45 -9.75
N PRO A 107 15.26 10.66 -10.04
CA PRO A 107 15.84 10.80 -11.38
C PRO A 107 15.95 9.45 -12.12
N ALA A 108 15.87 9.48 -13.45
CA ALA A 108 16.03 8.28 -14.27
C ALA A 108 17.44 7.68 -14.19
N GLY A 109 17.56 6.40 -14.56
CA GLY A 109 18.85 5.71 -14.67
C GLY A 109 19.42 5.22 -13.34
N LEU A 110 18.57 4.96 -12.35
CA LEU A 110 18.94 4.30 -11.11
C LEU A 110 19.00 2.78 -11.31
N HIS A 111 20.09 2.15 -10.86
CA HIS A 111 20.33 0.72 -11.03
C HIS A 111 21.36 0.22 -10.01
N CYS A 112 20.91 -0.54 -8.99
CA CYS A 112 21.75 -0.96 -7.86
C CYS A 112 22.95 -1.83 -8.26
N THR A 113 22.82 -2.60 -9.34
CA THR A 113 23.84 -3.55 -9.83
C THR A 113 24.46 -3.13 -11.16
N ALA A 114 24.44 -1.83 -11.49
CA ALA A 114 25.02 -1.34 -12.75
C ALA A 114 26.54 -1.59 -12.79
N ASN A 115 27.14 -1.76 -13.96
CA ASN A 115 28.61 -1.88 -14.08
C ASN A 115 29.33 -0.57 -13.70
N ASP A 116 28.71 0.58 -13.99
CA ASP A 116 29.21 1.90 -13.60
C ASP A 116 29.10 2.12 -12.08
N ALA A 117 30.24 2.35 -11.44
CA ALA A 117 30.33 2.62 -10.00
C ALA A 117 29.61 3.91 -9.58
N ALA A 118 29.60 4.95 -10.42
CA ALA A 118 28.92 6.20 -10.13
C ALA A 118 27.39 6.03 -10.13
N VAL A 119 26.86 5.20 -11.04
CA VAL A 119 25.43 4.84 -11.07
C VAL A 119 25.04 4.05 -9.82
N ARG A 120 25.83 3.04 -9.43
CA ARG A 120 25.56 2.28 -8.19
C ARG A 120 25.57 3.19 -6.97
N SER A 121 26.58 4.04 -6.83
CA SER A 121 26.71 4.96 -5.70
C SER A 121 25.51 5.89 -5.60
N ARG A 122 25.13 6.55 -6.72
CA ARG A 122 23.94 7.41 -6.76
C ARG A 122 22.65 6.67 -6.43
N THR A 123 22.52 5.42 -6.89
CA THR A 123 21.35 4.59 -6.62
C THR A 123 21.22 4.24 -5.15
N TRP A 124 22.30 3.83 -4.50
CA TRP A 124 22.26 3.53 -3.07
C TRP A 124 22.05 4.80 -2.23
N SER A 125 22.65 5.93 -2.60
CA SER A 125 22.33 7.21 -1.96
C SER A 125 20.85 7.58 -2.08
N TYR A 126 20.21 7.28 -3.21
CA TYR A 126 18.77 7.46 -3.39
C TYR A 126 17.95 6.52 -2.49
N VAL A 127 18.35 5.24 -2.40
CA VAL A 127 17.70 4.26 -1.50
C VAL A 127 17.80 4.69 -0.04
N HIS A 128 18.90 5.28 0.41
CA HIS A 128 18.99 5.82 1.77
C HIS A 128 17.96 6.92 2.02
N ARG A 129 17.75 7.82 1.07
CA ARG A 129 16.74 8.89 1.17
C ARG A 129 15.29 8.42 1.11
N LEU A 130 15.06 7.18 0.67
CA LEU A 130 13.74 6.55 0.78
C LEU A 130 13.43 6.10 2.21
N ILE A 131 14.46 5.78 3.00
CA ILE A 131 14.38 5.21 4.35
C ILE A 131 14.26 6.31 5.42
N ASP A 132 15.02 7.40 5.26
CA ASP A 132 15.05 8.55 6.18
C ASP A 132 13.70 9.27 6.32
#